data_AF-A0A1J8RD85-F1
#
_entry.id   AF-A0A1J8RD85-F1
#
_cell.length_a   1.000
_cell.length_b   1.000
_cell.length_c   1.000
_cell.angle_alpha   90.00
_cell.angle_beta   90.00
_cell.angle_gamma   90.00
#
_symmetry.space_group_name_H-M   'P 1'
#
loop_
_entity.id
_entity.type
_entity.pdbx_description
1 polymer ?
#
loop_
_entity_poly.entity_id
_entity_poly.type
_entity_poly.pdbx_seq_one_letter_code
_entity_poly.pdbx_strand_id
1 'polypeptide(L)'
;MGSVNPPFVVFGYGSLIFKPPPHVQSQISGFLKGYVRRFAQKSHDHRGTPEVCFTRLSFFIRGTSDRAIIAISQNPGRVVTLIHKEEWDHFSQSDAFPNEDIVWGIAYTIDPAYEAEVRDYLDYREKDGYTMEILDVYTIENGIEKVGIHDAYCYVGRPDNPSFIGSEPLEDLAQRIWASVGPSGQNKEYLYCLATAVRELAPTSYDSHLFALEERLLELDKSAREDSN
;
A
#
# COMPACT_ATOMS: atom_id res chain seq x y z
N MET A 1 38.65 -6.92 16.22
CA MET A 1 37.50 -7.46 15.47
C MET A 1 36.55 -6.29 15.29
N GLY A 2 36.44 -5.74 14.09
CA GLY A 2 35.53 -4.63 13.83
C GLY A 2 34.10 -5.12 14.05
N SER A 3 33.31 -4.37 14.81
CA SER A 3 31.87 -4.58 14.88
C SER A 3 31.31 -4.35 13.48
N VAL A 4 31.07 -5.43 12.73
CA VAL A 4 30.26 -5.34 11.53
C VAL A 4 28.86 -5.04 12.04
N ASN A 5 28.44 -3.78 11.92
CA ASN A 5 27.05 -3.44 12.19
C ASN A 5 26.17 -4.33 11.29
N PRO A 6 25.05 -4.85 11.82
CA PRO A 6 24.12 -5.60 11.00
C PRO A 6 23.67 -4.73 9.81
N PRO A 7 23.50 -5.32 8.62
CA PRO A 7 23.11 -4.55 7.43
C PRO A 7 21.74 -3.89 7.65
N PHE A 8 21.57 -2.66 7.14
CA PHE A 8 20.27 -2.01 7.11
C PHE A 8 19.43 -2.62 6.00
N VAL A 9 18.43 -3.42 6.38
CA VAL A 9 17.51 -4.09 5.45
C VAL A 9 16.10 -3.54 5.61
N VAL A 10 15.46 -3.17 4.50
CA VAL A 10 14.09 -2.63 4.49
C VAL A 10 13.16 -3.60 3.78
N PHE A 11 12.07 -3.99 4.42
CA PHE A 11 11.04 -4.83 3.81
C PHE A 11 9.93 -4.00 3.18
N GLY A 12 9.73 -4.18 1.87
CA GLY A 12 8.65 -3.58 1.11
C GLY A 12 7.51 -4.55 0.82
N TYR A 13 6.29 -4.21 1.26
CA TYR A 13 5.07 -5.00 1.01
C TYR A 13 4.05 -4.30 0.09
N GLY A 14 4.25 -3.01 -0.19
CA GLY A 14 3.36 -2.18 -1.00
C GLY A 14 4.08 -1.58 -2.22
N SER A 15 3.99 -0.25 -2.38
CA SER A 15 4.66 0.45 -3.50
C SER A 15 6.14 0.16 -3.63
N LEU A 16 6.84 -0.14 -2.52
CA LEU A 16 8.27 -0.45 -2.55
C LEU A 16 8.61 -1.66 -3.42
N ILE A 17 7.68 -2.62 -3.61
CA ILE A 17 7.90 -3.81 -4.45
C ILE A 17 8.17 -3.42 -5.91
N PHE A 18 7.48 -2.40 -6.43
CA PHE A 18 7.64 -1.92 -7.82
C PHE A 18 8.27 -0.52 -7.93
N LYS A 19 8.60 0.11 -6.80
CA LYS A 19 9.33 1.37 -6.69
C LYS A 19 10.36 1.26 -5.55
N PRO A 20 11.49 0.57 -5.80
CA PRO A 20 12.49 0.29 -4.78
C PRO A 20 13.07 1.59 -4.18
N PRO A 21 13.60 1.54 -2.95
CA PRO A 21 14.32 2.66 -2.37
C PRO A 21 15.64 2.93 -3.13
N PRO A 22 16.25 4.12 -2.99
CA PRO A 22 17.57 4.38 -3.55
C PRO A 22 18.66 3.57 -2.84
N HIS A 23 19.85 3.47 -3.44
CA HIS A 23 21.05 2.86 -2.84
C HIS A 23 20.92 1.38 -2.42
N VAL A 24 20.07 0.62 -3.12
CA VAL A 24 19.94 -0.83 -2.94
C VAL A 24 21.20 -1.54 -3.41
N GLN A 25 21.83 -2.30 -2.51
CA GLN A 25 22.98 -3.15 -2.80
C GLN A 25 22.55 -4.54 -3.27
N SER A 26 21.52 -5.11 -2.64
CA SER A 26 20.94 -6.40 -3.00
C SER A 26 19.47 -6.48 -2.57
N GLN A 27 18.73 -7.41 -3.16
CA GLN A 27 17.33 -7.63 -2.82
C GLN A 27 16.99 -9.13 -2.82
N ILE A 28 16.04 -9.54 -1.98
CA ILE A 28 15.53 -10.91 -1.92
C ILE A 28 14.01 -10.90 -1.76
N SER A 29 13.31 -11.68 -2.60
CA SER A 29 11.88 -11.93 -2.43
C SER A 29 11.65 -12.82 -1.22
N GLY A 30 10.66 -12.49 -0.40
CA GLY A 30 10.31 -13.25 0.79
C GLY A 30 8.92 -12.91 1.27
N PHE A 31 8.58 -13.41 2.45
CA PHE A 31 7.28 -13.17 3.06
C PHE A 31 7.37 -13.02 4.58
N LEU A 32 6.39 -12.32 5.13
CA LEU A 32 6.16 -12.20 6.57
C LEU A 32 5.04 -13.15 7.00
N LYS A 33 5.06 -13.56 8.27
CA LYS A 33 4.03 -14.40 8.91
C LYS A 33 3.39 -13.63 10.06
N GLY A 34 2.09 -13.85 10.29
CA GLY A 34 1.33 -13.15 11.33
C GLY A 34 0.89 -11.74 10.92
N TYR A 35 0.91 -11.41 9.62
CA TYR A 35 0.52 -10.10 9.11
C TYR A 35 -0.48 -10.20 7.98
N VAL A 36 -1.25 -9.14 7.77
CA VAL A 36 -2.11 -8.98 6.60
C VAL A 36 -1.75 -7.73 5.84
N ARG A 37 -1.89 -7.80 4.51
CA ARG A 37 -1.83 -6.65 3.62
C ARG A 37 -3.25 -6.28 3.21
N ARG A 38 -3.71 -5.09 3.59
CA ARG A 38 -5.09 -4.65 3.31
C ARG A 38 -5.12 -3.21 2.83
N PHE A 39 -6.04 -2.90 1.92
CA PHE A 39 -6.31 -1.54 1.45
C PHE A 39 -7.11 -0.72 2.49
N ALA A 40 -6.64 -0.73 3.74
CA ALA A 40 -7.33 -0.20 4.92
C ALA A 40 -6.81 1.18 5.36
N GLN A 41 -6.04 1.86 4.50
CA GLN A 41 -5.46 3.17 4.78
C GLN A 41 -5.95 4.19 3.74
N LYS A 42 -6.46 5.33 4.22
CA LYS A 42 -6.80 6.47 3.34
C LYS A 42 -5.54 7.07 2.75
N SER A 43 -5.59 7.38 1.45
CA SER A 43 -4.55 8.18 0.79
C SER A 43 -5.13 9.50 0.34
N HIS A 44 -4.74 10.57 1.04
CA HIS A 44 -5.11 11.94 0.70
C HIS A 44 -4.09 12.59 -0.24
N ASP A 45 -2.80 12.27 -0.10
CA ASP A 45 -1.73 13.06 -0.72
C ASP A 45 -1.10 12.39 -1.96
N HIS A 46 -1.40 11.11 -2.21
CA HIS A 46 -0.83 10.37 -3.34
C HIS A 46 -1.89 9.83 -4.29
N ARG A 47 -2.83 9.04 -3.78
CA ARG A 47 -3.79 8.26 -4.58
C ARG A 47 -5.24 8.73 -4.46
N GLY A 48 -5.47 9.79 -3.69
CA GLY A 48 -6.70 10.58 -3.67
C GLY A 48 -6.36 12.06 -3.67
N THR A 49 -7.35 12.89 -3.41
CA THR A 49 -7.15 14.33 -3.16
C THR A 49 -7.34 14.63 -1.68
N PRO A 50 -6.52 15.52 -1.07
CA PRO A 50 -6.78 16.02 0.28
C PRO A 50 -8.03 16.90 0.29
N GLU A 51 -8.50 17.25 1.49
CA GLU A 51 -9.34 18.43 1.68
C GLU A 51 -8.74 19.58 0.87
N VAL A 52 -9.43 20.05 -0.17
CA VAL A 52 -9.08 21.34 -0.76
C VAL A 52 -9.54 22.38 0.25
N CYS A 53 -8.66 22.74 1.19
CA CYS A 53 -8.80 23.99 1.91
C CYS A 53 -8.70 25.10 0.85
N PHE A 54 -9.84 25.70 0.53
CA PHE A 54 -10.07 26.77 -0.44
C PHE A 54 -8.81 27.52 -0.90
N THR A 55 -8.40 27.34 -2.17
CA THR A 55 -8.06 28.53 -2.96
C THR A 55 -9.31 28.92 -3.72
N ARG A 56 -9.89 30.04 -3.31
CA ARG A 56 -11.07 30.69 -3.87
C ARG A 56 -10.89 30.92 -5.38
N LEU A 57 -11.18 29.93 -6.22
CA LEU A 57 -11.24 30.10 -7.66
C LEU A 57 -12.51 30.90 -7.96
N SER A 58 -12.35 32.21 -8.00
CA SER A 58 -13.42 33.14 -8.35
C SER A 58 -13.63 33.07 -9.86
N PHE A 59 -14.36 32.07 -10.35
CA PHE A 59 -14.90 32.15 -11.71
C PHE A 59 -16.02 33.19 -11.71
N PHE A 60 -15.68 34.40 -12.17
CA PHE A 60 -16.65 35.44 -12.46
C PHE A 60 -17.34 35.10 -13.79
N ILE A 61 -18.37 34.25 -13.76
CA ILE A 61 -19.30 34.20 -14.87
C ILE A 61 -20.14 35.47 -14.80
N ARG A 62 -19.90 36.40 -15.72
CA ARG A 62 -20.74 37.60 -15.89
C ARG A 62 -22.17 37.14 -16.16
N GLY A 63 -23.07 37.29 -15.18
CA GLY A 63 -24.51 37.39 -15.44
C GLY A 63 -25.45 36.48 -14.66
N THR A 64 -24.99 35.60 -13.78
CA THR A 64 -25.90 34.79 -12.94
C THR A 64 -25.52 34.90 -11.46
N SER A 65 -26.49 35.29 -10.64
CA SER A 65 -26.38 35.43 -9.18
C SER A 65 -26.37 34.10 -8.41
N ASP A 66 -26.25 32.98 -9.11
CA ASP A 66 -26.22 31.67 -8.50
C ASP A 66 -24.78 31.26 -8.20
N ARG A 67 -24.43 31.31 -6.91
CA ARG A 67 -23.24 30.63 -6.40
C ARG A 67 -23.45 29.13 -6.58
N ALA A 68 -22.88 28.53 -7.62
CA ALA A 68 -22.72 27.09 -7.68
C ALA A 68 -21.76 26.67 -6.56
N ILE A 69 -22.29 26.10 -5.48
CA ILE A 69 -21.47 25.34 -4.54
C ILE A 69 -21.09 24.06 -5.28
N ILE A 70 -19.89 24.02 -5.84
CA ILE A 70 -19.28 22.77 -6.29
C ILE A 70 -18.97 21.99 -5.00
N ALA A 71 -19.86 21.08 -4.62
CA ALA A 71 -19.55 20.07 -3.61
C ALA A 71 -18.49 19.14 -4.22
N ILE A 72 -17.21 19.45 -3.97
CA ILE A 72 -16.11 18.53 -4.31
C ILE A 72 -16.26 17.35 -3.34
N SER A 73 -16.87 16.27 -3.83
CA SER A 73 -16.99 15.02 -3.08
C SER A 73 -15.59 14.55 -2.70
N GLN A 74 -15.32 14.37 -1.40
CA GLN A 74 -14.07 13.80 -0.91
C GLN A 74 -13.97 12.36 -1.42
N ASN A 75 -12.99 12.06 -2.30
CA ASN A 75 -12.73 10.69 -2.73
C ASN A 75 -11.28 10.30 -2.41
N PRO A 76 -10.94 10.13 -1.11
CA PRO A 76 -9.62 9.68 -0.74
C PRO A 76 -9.40 8.27 -1.29
N GLY A 77 -8.23 8.07 -1.87
CA GLY A 77 -7.81 6.78 -2.36
C GLY A 77 -7.68 5.76 -1.23
N ARG A 78 -7.41 4.52 -1.60
CA ARG A 78 -7.06 3.43 -0.69
C ARG A 78 -5.68 2.91 -1.07
N VAL A 79 -4.80 2.85 -0.08
CA VAL A 79 -3.47 2.25 -0.21
C VAL A 79 -3.35 1.10 0.77
N VAL A 80 -2.42 0.20 0.47
CA VAL A 80 -2.17 -0.94 1.35
C VAL A 80 -1.46 -0.50 2.61
N THR A 81 -1.83 -1.11 3.72
CA THR A 81 -1.09 -1.10 4.96
C THR A 81 -0.79 -2.53 5.38
N LEU A 82 0.32 -2.71 6.08
CA LEU A 82 0.66 -3.95 6.78
C LEU A 82 0.12 -3.84 8.20
N ILE A 83 -0.59 -4.86 8.67
CA ILE A 83 -1.24 -4.88 9.98
C ILE A 83 -0.97 -6.24 10.62
N HIS A 84 -0.70 -6.27 11.93
CA HIS A 84 -0.65 -7.51 12.69
C HIS A 84 -1.97 -8.27 12.56
N LYS A 85 -1.91 -9.57 12.31
CA LYS A 85 -3.10 -10.41 12.11
C LYS A 85 -4.04 -10.35 13.32
N GLU A 86 -3.47 -10.38 14.53
CA GLU A 86 -4.21 -10.30 15.79
C GLU A 86 -4.98 -8.98 15.93
N GLU A 87 -4.39 -7.86 15.48
CA GLU A 87 -5.08 -6.58 15.46
C GLU A 87 -6.17 -6.55 14.39
N TRP A 88 -5.87 -7.05 13.19
CA TRP A 88 -6.83 -7.08 12.08
C TRP A 88 -8.07 -7.88 12.39
N ASP A 89 -7.98 -8.93 13.20
CA ASP A 89 -9.14 -9.74 13.60
C ASP A 89 -10.22 -8.96 14.33
N HIS A 90 -9.88 -7.82 14.94
CA HIS A 90 -10.85 -6.91 15.54
C HIS A 90 -11.60 -6.06 14.52
N PHE A 91 -11.07 -5.94 13.30
CA PHE A 91 -11.56 -5.07 12.22
C PHE A 91 -11.96 -5.85 10.96
N SER A 92 -11.83 -7.18 10.94
CA SER A 92 -11.96 -8.03 9.74
C SER A 92 -13.40 -8.43 9.38
N GLN A 93 -14.41 -7.85 10.05
CA GLN A 93 -15.82 -8.26 9.90
C GLN A 93 -16.34 -8.22 8.45
N SER A 94 -15.82 -7.30 7.62
CA SER A 94 -16.18 -7.17 6.20
C SER A 94 -15.08 -7.66 5.26
N ASP A 95 -14.00 -8.25 5.78
CA ASP A 95 -12.93 -8.82 4.97
C ASP A 95 -13.36 -10.17 4.39
N ALA A 96 -13.18 -10.35 3.08
CA ALA A 96 -13.47 -11.60 2.40
C ALA A 96 -12.44 -12.70 2.73
N PHE A 97 -11.25 -12.33 3.19
CA PHE A 97 -10.14 -13.25 3.45
C PHE A 97 -9.55 -13.08 4.86
N PRO A 98 -10.35 -13.20 5.93
CA PRO A 98 -9.93 -12.83 7.29
C PRO A 98 -8.92 -13.81 7.89
N ASN A 99 -8.73 -14.99 7.31
CA ASN A 99 -7.87 -16.04 7.86
C ASN A 99 -6.46 -16.07 7.29
N GLU A 100 -6.15 -15.22 6.30
CA GLU A 100 -4.78 -15.13 5.77
C GLU A 100 -3.88 -14.36 6.73
N ASP A 101 -2.61 -14.76 6.83
CA ASP A 101 -1.62 -14.17 7.72
C ASP A 101 -0.20 -14.13 7.11
N ILE A 102 -0.11 -14.34 5.79
CA ILE A 102 1.15 -14.30 5.04
C ILE A 102 1.16 -13.10 4.10
N VAL A 103 2.25 -12.33 4.11
CA VAL A 103 2.44 -11.18 3.20
C VAL A 103 3.75 -11.31 2.44
N TRP A 104 3.64 -11.47 1.12
CA TRP A 104 4.79 -11.48 0.21
C TRP A 104 5.30 -10.07 -0.09
N GLY A 105 6.62 -9.91 -0.15
CA GLY A 105 7.30 -8.66 -0.44
C GLY A 105 8.77 -8.85 -0.80
N ILE A 106 9.54 -7.76 -0.72
CA ILE A 106 10.97 -7.74 -1.03
C ILE A 106 11.73 -7.14 0.15
N ALA A 107 12.79 -7.83 0.59
CA ALA A 107 13.78 -7.28 1.52
C ALA A 107 14.94 -6.67 0.73
N TYR A 108 15.17 -5.36 0.92
CA TYR A 108 16.22 -4.58 0.26
C TYR A 108 17.37 -4.32 1.23
N THR A 109 18.56 -4.82 0.91
CA THR A 109 19.78 -4.46 1.64
C THR A 109 20.31 -3.15 1.09
N ILE A 110 20.43 -2.15 1.94
CA ILE A 110 20.88 -0.81 1.58
C ILE A 110 22.38 -0.70 1.79
N ASP A 111 23.07 0.03 0.91
CA ASP A 111 24.48 0.38 1.10
C ASP A 111 24.66 1.13 2.44
N PRO A 112 25.48 0.62 3.38
CA PRO A 112 25.70 1.25 4.68
C PRO A 112 26.14 2.72 4.62
N ALA A 113 26.76 3.16 3.52
CA ALA A 113 27.15 4.56 3.33
C ALA A 113 25.94 5.51 3.22
N TYR A 114 24.77 4.99 2.84
CA TYR A 114 23.54 5.76 2.59
C TYR A 114 22.40 5.40 3.54
N GLU A 115 22.66 4.63 4.61
CA GLU A 115 21.64 4.21 5.58
C GLU A 115 20.83 5.41 6.11
N ALA A 116 21.50 6.48 6.53
CA ALA A 116 20.84 7.67 7.07
C ALA A 116 19.95 8.36 6.03
N GLU A 117 20.41 8.48 4.79
CA GLU A 117 19.64 9.09 3.69
C GLU A 117 18.40 8.26 3.36
N VAL A 118 18.53 6.92 3.30
CA VAL A 118 17.40 6.04 3.02
C VAL A 118 16.41 6.02 4.18
N ARG A 119 16.90 6.07 5.44
CA ARG A 119 16.03 6.18 6.62
C ARG A 119 15.22 7.48 6.57
N ASP A 120 15.86 8.63 6.36
CA ASP A 120 15.18 9.92 6.25
C ASP A 120 14.18 9.95 5.08
N TYR A 121 14.55 9.36 3.94
CA TYR A 121 13.67 9.21 2.79
C TYR A 121 12.42 8.39 3.11
N LEU A 122 12.57 7.27 3.82
CA LEU A 122 11.46 6.40 4.19
C LEU A 122 10.60 7.02 5.30
N ASP A 123 11.20 7.65 6.31
CA ASP A 123 10.49 8.37 7.37
C ASP A 123 9.63 9.50 6.80
N TYR A 124 10.14 10.24 5.81
CA TYR A 124 9.35 11.27 5.12
C TYR A 124 8.21 10.66 4.29
N ARG A 125 8.47 9.53 3.63
CA ARG A 125 7.49 8.83 2.78
C ARG A 125 6.35 8.23 3.59
N GLU A 126 6.63 7.75 4.79
CA GLU A 126 5.68 7.00 5.65
C GLU A 126 5.22 7.81 6.88
N LYS A 127 5.42 9.14 6.85
CA LYS A 127 5.10 10.11 7.93
C LYS A 127 3.66 10.05 8.49
N ASP A 128 2.72 9.51 7.72
CA ASP A 128 1.28 9.54 8.03
C ASP A 128 0.81 8.26 8.73
N GLY A 129 1.49 7.95 9.86
CA GLY A 129 1.07 6.98 10.87
C GLY A 129 1.39 5.51 10.58
N TYR A 130 2.55 5.28 9.98
CA TYR A 130 3.24 4.01 10.08
C TYR A 130 4.25 4.05 11.24
N THR A 131 4.50 2.89 11.85
CA THR A 131 5.56 2.71 12.83
C THR A 131 6.58 1.71 12.32
N MET A 132 7.84 2.03 12.53
CA MET A 132 8.95 1.15 12.15
C MET A 132 9.05 -0.01 13.14
N GLU A 133 9.01 -1.24 12.62
CA GLU A 133 9.18 -2.49 13.36
C GLU A 133 10.31 -3.31 12.75
N ILE A 134 10.87 -4.22 13.55
CA ILE A 134 11.98 -5.10 13.17
C ILE A 134 11.44 -6.53 13.09
N LEU A 135 11.50 -7.14 11.90
CA LEU A 135 10.81 -8.37 11.57
C LEU A 135 11.74 -9.37 10.86
N ASP A 136 11.48 -10.66 11.08
CA ASP A 136 12.10 -11.74 10.32
C ASP A 136 11.39 -11.93 8.97
N VAL A 137 12.17 -12.03 7.88
CA VAL A 137 11.67 -12.31 6.53
C VAL A 137 11.95 -13.76 6.17
N TYR A 138 10.88 -14.49 5.86
CA TYR A 138 10.95 -15.89 5.48
C TYR A 138 11.16 -16.04 3.97
N THR A 139 11.90 -17.07 3.59
CA THR A 139 12.10 -17.48 2.19
C THR A 139 11.82 -18.97 2.06
N ILE A 140 11.55 -19.41 0.83
CA ILE A 140 11.36 -20.83 0.50
C ILE A 140 12.57 -21.28 -0.31
N GLU A 141 13.34 -22.21 0.24
CA GLU A 141 14.45 -22.85 -0.47
C GLU A 141 14.21 -24.35 -0.56
N ASN A 142 14.17 -24.88 -1.78
CA ASN A 142 13.89 -26.30 -2.05
C ASN A 142 12.59 -26.81 -1.38
N GLY A 143 11.56 -25.94 -1.32
CA GLY A 143 10.27 -26.25 -0.69
C GLY A 143 10.28 -26.18 0.84
N ILE A 144 11.39 -25.78 1.47
CA ILE A 144 11.50 -25.63 2.91
C ILE A 144 11.48 -24.14 3.25
N GLU A 145 10.56 -23.76 4.13
CA GLU A 145 10.51 -22.42 4.70
C GLU A 145 11.62 -22.24 5.73
N LYS A 146 12.34 -21.12 5.65
CA LYS A 146 13.33 -20.72 6.64
C LYS A 146 13.38 -19.20 6.74
N VAL A 147 13.99 -18.69 7.81
CA VAL A 147 14.29 -17.27 7.90
C VAL A 147 15.43 -16.97 6.93
N GLY A 148 15.17 -16.12 5.94
CA GLY A 148 16.15 -15.69 4.94
C GLY A 148 16.88 -14.42 5.37
N ILE A 149 16.19 -13.51 6.05
CA ILE A 149 16.75 -12.27 6.61
C ILE A 149 16.21 -12.09 8.03
N HIS A 150 17.12 -11.83 8.96
CA HIS A 150 16.79 -11.40 10.31
C HIS A 150 16.78 -9.88 10.41
N ASP A 151 15.98 -9.37 11.34
CA ASP A 151 15.98 -7.96 11.75
C ASP A 151 15.76 -6.94 10.61
N ALA A 152 14.86 -7.25 9.66
CA ALA A 152 14.49 -6.32 8.60
C ALA A 152 13.54 -5.23 9.13
N TYR A 153 13.81 -3.98 8.79
CA TYR A 153 12.95 -2.85 9.12
C TYR A 153 11.73 -2.81 8.21
N CYS A 154 10.55 -2.69 8.80
CA CYS A 154 9.29 -2.57 8.07
C CYS A 154 8.41 -1.48 8.67
N TYR A 155 7.72 -0.72 7.83
CA TYR A 155 6.75 0.29 8.26
C TYR A 155 5.39 -0.37 8.38
N VAL A 156 4.89 -0.55 9.60
CA VAL A 156 3.61 -1.21 9.90
C VAL A 156 2.58 -0.13 10.24
N GLY A 157 1.39 -0.19 9.65
CA GLY A 157 0.35 0.78 9.95
C GLY A 157 -0.41 0.37 11.20
N ARG A 158 -0.67 1.33 12.10
CA ARG A 158 -1.38 1.06 13.34
C ARG A 158 -2.87 1.40 13.25
N PRO A 159 -3.75 0.63 13.92
CA PRO A 159 -5.17 0.92 13.95
C PRO A 159 -5.55 2.25 14.62
N ASP A 160 -4.68 2.82 15.45
CA ASP A 160 -4.87 4.12 16.10
C ASP A 160 -4.62 5.32 15.16
N ASN A 161 -4.13 5.06 13.95
CA ASN A 161 -3.91 6.06 12.93
C ASN A 161 -5.26 6.64 12.43
N PRO A 162 -5.46 7.98 12.42
CA PRO A 162 -6.68 8.60 11.88
C PRO A 162 -7.02 8.25 10.42
N SER A 163 -6.02 7.84 9.65
CA SER A 163 -6.16 7.41 8.26
C SER A 163 -6.53 5.93 8.12
N PHE A 164 -6.47 5.15 9.22
CA PHE A 164 -6.93 3.78 9.26
C PHE A 164 -8.46 3.73 9.25
N ILE A 165 -9.02 2.82 8.44
CA ILE A 165 -10.47 2.70 8.24
C ILE A 165 -11.04 1.31 8.56
N GLY A 166 -10.18 0.33 8.83
CA GLY A 166 -10.60 -1.06 9.00
C GLY A 166 -10.99 -1.75 7.70
N SER A 167 -11.76 -2.84 7.80
CA SER A 167 -12.28 -3.56 6.63
C SER A 167 -13.46 -2.84 5.99
N GLU A 168 -13.54 -2.94 4.67
CA GLU A 168 -14.69 -2.52 3.88
C GLU A 168 -15.10 -3.70 2.99
N PRO A 169 -16.39 -3.84 2.64
CA PRO A 169 -16.83 -4.84 1.68
C PRO A 169 -16.04 -4.72 0.38
N LEU A 170 -15.64 -5.87 -0.18
CA LEU A 170 -14.77 -5.93 -1.37
C LEU A 170 -15.29 -5.08 -2.54
N GLU A 171 -16.61 -5.09 -2.77
CA GLU A 171 -17.25 -4.35 -3.86
C GLU A 171 -17.17 -2.83 -3.67
N ASP A 172 -17.47 -2.33 -2.47
CA ASP A 172 -17.38 -0.90 -2.15
C ASP A 172 -15.94 -0.40 -2.22
N LEU A 173 -15.00 -1.23 -1.75
CA LEU A 173 -13.57 -0.96 -1.81
C LEU A 173 -13.08 -0.91 -3.26
N ALA A 174 -13.47 -1.89 -4.08
CA ALA A 174 -13.15 -1.95 -5.50
C ALA A 174 -13.67 -0.71 -6.24
N GLN A 175 -14.95 -0.36 -6.05
CA GLN A 175 -15.56 0.81 -6.66
C GLN A 175 -14.82 2.09 -6.27
N ARG A 176 -14.42 2.22 -5.00
CA ARG A 176 -13.68 3.40 -4.53
C ARG A 176 -12.29 3.48 -5.15
N ILE A 177 -11.54 2.38 -5.17
CA ILE A 177 -10.21 2.33 -5.80
C ILE A 177 -10.32 2.65 -7.29
N TRP A 178 -11.33 2.11 -7.98
CA TRP A 178 -11.54 2.33 -9.40
C TRP A 178 -11.83 3.82 -9.72
N ALA A 179 -12.64 4.49 -8.90
CA ALA A 179 -13.05 5.88 -9.11
C ALA A 179 -12.05 6.94 -8.57
N SER A 180 -11.11 6.56 -7.70
CA SER A 180 -10.21 7.51 -7.04
C SER A 180 -9.00 7.91 -7.88
N VAL A 181 -8.67 9.21 -7.89
CA VAL A 181 -7.50 9.77 -8.58
C VAL A 181 -6.81 10.78 -7.66
N GLY A 182 -5.48 10.68 -7.56
CA GLY A 182 -4.67 11.62 -6.80
C GLY A 182 -3.49 12.18 -7.61
N PRO A 183 -2.64 13.02 -6.99
CA PRO A 183 -1.48 13.64 -7.65
C PRO A 183 -0.52 12.62 -8.28
N SER A 184 -0.43 11.42 -7.74
CA SER A 184 0.43 10.35 -8.26
C SER A 184 -0.22 9.54 -9.40
N GLY A 185 -1.47 9.85 -9.78
CA GLY A 185 -2.26 9.13 -10.78
C GLY A 185 -3.48 8.41 -10.19
N GLN A 186 -4.13 7.58 -11.01
CA GLN A 186 -5.31 6.81 -10.61
C GLN A 186 -4.97 5.75 -9.55
N ASN A 187 -5.89 5.49 -8.62
CA ASN A 187 -5.66 4.50 -7.58
C ASN A 187 -5.71 3.05 -8.11
N LYS A 188 -6.48 2.79 -9.17
CA LYS A 188 -6.49 1.47 -9.83
C LYS A 188 -5.12 1.06 -10.41
N GLU A 189 -4.39 2.02 -10.99
CA GLU A 189 -3.03 1.77 -11.51
C GLU A 189 -2.07 1.34 -10.41
N TYR A 190 -2.22 1.90 -9.20
CA TYR A 190 -1.46 1.45 -8.04
C TYR A 190 -1.75 -0.02 -7.71
N LEU A 191 -3.03 -0.42 -7.74
CA LEU A 191 -3.43 -1.80 -7.48
C LEU A 191 -2.90 -2.74 -8.56
N TYR A 192 -3.01 -2.39 -9.83
CA TYR A 192 -2.48 -3.19 -10.95
C TYR A 192 -0.98 -3.37 -10.86
N CYS A 193 -0.21 -2.29 -10.64
CA CYS A 193 1.24 -2.40 -10.45
C CYS A 193 1.59 -3.31 -9.28
N LEU A 194 0.87 -3.21 -8.16
CA LEU A 194 1.11 -4.05 -7.00
C LEU A 194 0.77 -5.52 -7.28
N ALA A 195 -0.36 -5.79 -7.92
CA ALA A 195 -0.79 -7.15 -8.25
C ALA A 195 0.18 -7.83 -9.22
N THR A 196 0.62 -7.15 -10.28
CA THR A 196 1.66 -7.66 -11.18
C THR A 196 2.95 -7.93 -10.41
N ALA A 197 3.43 -6.97 -9.63
CA ALA A 197 4.69 -7.12 -8.91
C ALA A 197 4.64 -8.26 -7.88
N VAL A 198 3.52 -8.45 -7.18
CA VAL A 198 3.34 -9.56 -6.24
C VAL A 198 3.32 -10.92 -6.94
N ARG A 199 2.75 -11.04 -8.14
CA ARG A 199 2.82 -12.31 -8.93
C ARG A 199 4.24 -12.67 -9.34
N GLU A 200 5.09 -11.67 -9.56
CA GLU A 200 6.45 -11.85 -10.06
C GLU A 200 7.46 -12.18 -8.93
N LEU A 201 7.05 -12.10 -7.66
CA LEU A 201 7.94 -12.34 -6.51
C LEU A 201 8.43 -13.78 -6.42
N ALA A 202 7.52 -14.74 -6.56
CA ALA A 202 7.79 -16.17 -6.47
C ALA A 202 6.68 -17.00 -7.15
N PRO A 203 6.94 -18.25 -7.57
CA PRO A 203 5.88 -19.13 -8.10
C PRO A 203 4.72 -19.37 -7.11
N THR A 204 5.00 -19.28 -5.81
CA THR A 204 4.03 -19.48 -4.72
C THR A 204 3.51 -18.17 -4.15
N SER A 205 3.95 -16.99 -4.65
CA SER A 205 3.47 -15.72 -4.12
C SER A 205 2.04 -15.46 -4.56
N TYR A 206 1.14 -15.44 -3.58
CA TYR A 206 -0.28 -15.23 -3.80
C TYR A 206 -0.89 -14.41 -2.67
N ASP A 207 -1.82 -13.52 -3.01
CA ASP A 207 -2.56 -12.67 -2.07
C ASP A 207 -4.02 -12.61 -2.54
N SER A 208 -4.90 -13.33 -1.83
CA SER A 208 -6.29 -13.49 -2.27
C SER A 208 -7.04 -12.16 -2.24
N HIS A 209 -6.80 -11.32 -1.23
CA HIS A 209 -7.44 -10.01 -1.11
C HIS A 209 -7.06 -9.09 -2.28
N LEU A 210 -5.76 -9.00 -2.59
CA LEU A 210 -5.26 -8.17 -3.69
C LEU A 210 -5.79 -8.63 -5.05
N PHE A 211 -5.76 -9.94 -5.33
CA PHE A 211 -6.21 -10.45 -6.63
C PHE A 211 -7.73 -10.43 -6.79
N ALA A 212 -8.49 -10.62 -5.72
CA ALA A 212 -9.94 -10.44 -5.78
C ALA A 212 -10.32 -8.99 -6.07
N LEU A 213 -9.62 -8.00 -5.48
CA LEU A 213 -9.84 -6.59 -5.83
C LEU A 213 -9.47 -6.30 -7.29
N GLU A 214 -8.37 -6.85 -7.78
CA GLU A 214 -7.95 -6.68 -9.18
C GLU A 214 -8.99 -7.21 -10.17
N GLU A 215 -9.54 -8.40 -9.91
CA GLU A 215 -10.59 -8.99 -10.74
C GLU A 215 -11.81 -8.06 -10.84
N ARG A 216 -12.27 -7.52 -9.70
CA ARG A 216 -13.38 -6.54 -9.66
C ARG A 216 -13.07 -5.26 -10.43
N LEU A 217 -11.87 -4.73 -10.30
CA LEU A 217 -11.45 -3.55 -11.04
C LEU A 217 -11.42 -3.80 -12.56
N LEU A 218 -10.98 -4.98 -12.99
CA LEU A 218 -10.98 -5.38 -14.40
C LEU A 218 -12.40 -5.55 -14.95
N GLU A 219 -13.35 -6.02 -14.15
CA GLU A 219 -14.78 -6.05 -14.50
C GLU A 219 -15.32 -4.63 -14.70
N LEU A 220 -15.07 -3.73 -13.76
CA LEU A 220 -15.48 -2.31 -13.85
C LEU A 220 -14.88 -1.62 -15.09
N ASP A 221 -13.61 -1.89 -15.41
CA ASP A 221 -12.96 -1.37 -16.62
C ASP A 221 -13.60 -1.90 -17.91
N LYS A 222 -14.11 -3.14 -17.94
CA LYS A 222 -14.83 -3.69 -19.09
C LYS A 222 -16.19 -3.00 -19.24
N SER A 223 -16.98 -2.94 -18.17
CA SER A 223 -18.30 -2.30 -18.20
C SER A 223 -18.22 -0.83 -18.63
N ALA A 224 -17.25 -0.06 -18.12
CA ALA A 224 -17.09 1.34 -18.52
C ALA A 224 -16.71 1.54 -20.00
N ARG A 225 -16.01 0.57 -20.61
CA ARG A 225 -15.69 0.59 -22.05
C ARG A 225 -16.90 0.23 -22.90
N GLU A 226 -17.77 -0.65 -22.42
CA GLU A 226 -19.02 -1.02 -23.08
C GLU A 226 -20.02 0.15 -23.07
N ASP A 227 -20.12 0.89 -21.96
CA ASP A 227 -20.99 2.07 -21.83
C ASP A 227 -20.52 3.28 -22.67
N SER A 228 -19.25 3.31 -23.06
CA SER A 228 -18.64 4.41 -23.84
C SER A 228 -18.70 4.20 -25.37
N ASN A 229 -19.19 3.03 -25.83
CA ASN A 229 -19.34 2.67 -27.25
C ASN A 229 -20.79 2.75 -27.70
#